data_AF-A0A0R1XCX8-F1
#
_entry.id   AF-A0A0R1XCX8-F1
#
_cell.length_a   1.000
_cell.length_b   1.000
_cell.length_c   1.000
_cell.angle_alpha   90.00
_cell.angle_beta   90.00
_cell.angle_gamma   90.00
#
_symmetry.space_group_name_H-M   'P 1'
#
loop_
_entity.id
_entity.type
_entity.pdbx_description
1 polymer ?
#
loop_
_entity_poly.entity_id
_entity_poly.type
_entity_poly.pdbx_seq_one_letter_code
_entity_poly.pdbx_strand_id
1 'polypeptide(L)'
;MTLDINSMTKWQEALKEVGPRLTATDKHNQFIQYIKDQITSLGFQIVRFPFTINRCVQATRHLQNDVTGAPIPDLGPVPYSGITSQNGVVGKLRFYHSKKDPKMKGKIAVIKVTNFSLPTFLLMHKIAQYPDNARLAFSMRHPLVAATLAVDKNQSGQRQRCSGSYPAVA
;
A
#
# COMPACT_ATOMS: atom_id res chain seq x y z
N MET A 1 -15.34 27.52 13.87
CA MET A 1 -13.92 27.34 13.49
C MET A 1 -13.84 27.45 11.99
N THR A 2 -13.32 28.56 11.47
CA THR A 2 -13.12 28.76 10.02
C THR A 2 -11.76 28.17 9.65
N LEU A 3 -11.76 27.17 8.76
CA LEU A 3 -10.54 26.58 8.22
C LEU A 3 -9.97 27.54 7.17
N ASP A 4 -8.74 28.02 7.38
CA ASP A 4 -8.01 28.91 6.48
C ASP A 4 -7.45 28.14 5.26
N ILE A 5 -7.80 28.57 4.04
CA ILE A 5 -7.34 27.99 2.78
C ILE A 5 -5.81 27.96 2.73
N ASN A 6 -5.18 29.08 3.10
CA ASN A 6 -3.74 29.24 2.98
C ASN A 6 -3.01 28.27 3.89
N SER A 7 -3.51 28.11 5.12
CA SER A 7 -3.02 27.11 6.05
C SER A 7 -3.14 25.69 5.48
N MET A 8 -4.29 25.31 4.92
CA MET A 8 -4.45 23.96 4.36
C MET A 8 -3.57 23.69 3.13
N THR A 9 -3.42 24.67 2.24
CA THR A 9 -2.51 24.58 1.10
C THR A 9 -1.07 24.40 1.59
N LYS A 10 -0.64 25.21 2.57
CA LYS A 10 0.69 25.10 3.20
C LYS A 10 0.91 23.70 3.79
N TRP A 11 -0.08 23.12 4.47
CA TRP A 11 0.02 21.76 4.99
C TRP A 11 0.12 20.72 3.87
N GLN A 12 -0.65 20.85 2.80
CA GLN A 12 -0.56 19.94 1.66
C GLN A 12 0.80 20.02 0.96
N GLU A 13 1.37 21.22 0.83
CA GLU A 13 2.71 21.44 0.28
C GLU A 13 3.78 20.79 1.16
N ALA A 14 3.73 21.01 2.47
CA ALA A 14 4.64 20.35 3.41
C ALA A 14 4.55 18.81 3.34
N LEU A 15 3.32 18.27 3.21
CA LEU A 15 3.12 16.83 3.01
C LEU A 15 3.66 16.36 1.65
N LYS A 16 3.58 17.18 0.61
CA LYS A 16 4.10 16.84 -0.72
C LYS A 16 5.62 16.80 -0.72
N GLU A 17 6.29 17.72 -0.04
CA GLU A 17 7.75 17.78 0.09
C GLU A 17 8.35 16.55 0.78
N VAL A 18 7.68 16.02 1.81
CA VAL A 18 8.11 14.78 2.47
C VAL A 18 8.05 13.59 1.50
N GLY A 19 7.12 13.60 0.55
CA GLY A 19 6.89 12.51 -0.40
C GLY A 19 6.14 11.32 0.20
N PRO A 20 6.20 10.13 -0.43
CA PRO A 20 5.50 8.93 0.04
C PRO A 20 5.91 8.52 1.46
N ARG A 21 4.94 8.45 2.37
CA ARG A 21 5.13 8.14 3.81
C ARG A 21 4.80 6.69 4.13
N LEU A 22 5.45 5.75 3.44
CA LEU A 22 5.24 4.32 3.71
C LEU A 22 5.61 4.01 5.18
N THR A 23 4.78 3.25 5.88
CA THR A 23 4.96 2.94 7.31
C THR A 23 6.36 2.37 7.58
N ALA A 24 6.97 2.85 8.67
CA ALA A 24 8.32 2.47 9.13
C ALA A 24 9.41 2.64 8.05
N THR A 25 9.41 3.79 7.37
CA THR A 25 10.51 4.26 6.51
C THR A 25 11.11 5.55 7.07
N ASP A 26 12.26 5.96 6.56
CA ASP A 26 12.86 7.25 6.96
C ASP A 26 11.94 8.43 6.65
N LYS A 27 11.21 8.40 5.54
CA LYS A 27 10.19 9.42 5.21
C LYS A 27 9.01 9.44 6.20
N HIS A 28 8.62 8.28 6.72
CA HIS A 28 7.63 8.20 7.80
C HIS A 28 8.17 8.82 9.10
N ASN A 29 9.43 8.54 9.46
CA ASN A 29 10.05 9.14 10.64
C ASN A 29 10.22 10.66 10.50
N GLN A 30 10.61 11.14 9.32
CA GLN A 30 10.67 12.58 8.99
C GLN A 30 9.30 13.23 9.16
N PHE A 31 8.23 12.59 8.66
CA PHE A 31 6.88 13.08 8.82
C PHE A 31 6.45 13.16 10.30
N ILE A 32 6.74 12.13 11.09
CA ILE A 32 6.42 12.12 12.53
C ILE A 32 7.16 13.24 13.25
N GLN A 33 8.45 13.43 12.94
CA GLN A 33 9.22 14.51 13.54
C GLN A 33 8.65 15.88 13.16
N TYR A 34 8.28 16.08 11.89
CA TYR A 34 7.60 17.29 11.45
C TYR A 34 6.33 17.57 12.26
N ILE A 35 5.43 16.58 12.41
CA ILE A 35 4.21 16.74 13.20
C ILE A 35 4.51 17.05 14.67
N LYS A 36 5.53 16.41 15.26
CA LYS A 36 5.96 16.69 16.63
C LYS A 36 6.41 18.15 16.78
N ASP A 37 7.20 18.66 15.85
CA ASP A 37 7.69 20.03 15.89
C ASP A 37 6.52 21.03 15.81
N GLN A 38 5.51 20.74 14.98
CA GLN A 38 4.32 21.58 14.85
C GLN A 38 3.40 21.53 16.08
N ILE A 39 3.23 20.38 16.72
CA ILE A 39 2.46 20.28 17.97
C ILE A 39 3.17 21.02 19.11
N THR A 40 4.50 20.88 19.17
CA THR A 40 5.34 21.55 20.19
C THR A 40 5.31 23.06 20.01
N SER A 41 5.38 23.57 18.77
CA SER A 41 5.35 25.02 18.49
C SER A 41 4.01 25.67 18.85
N LEU A 42 2.94 24.88 18.92
CA LEU A 42 1.63 25.29 19.41
C LEU A 42 1.50 25.26 20.94
N GLY A 43 2.56 24.86 21.66
CA GLY A 43 2.60 24.82 23.12
C GLY A 43 2.02 23.55 23.75
N PHE A 44 1.72 22.53 22.94
CA PHE A 44 1.18 21.26 23.44
C PHE A 44 2.27 20.27 23.84
N GLN A 45 1.99 19.49 24.88
CA GLN A 45 2.84 18.36 25.28
C GLN A 45 2.59 17.15 24.38
N ILE A 46 3.66 16.40 24.09
CA ILE A 46 3.60 15.22 23.24
C ILE A 46 3.74 13.97 24.11
N VAL A 47 2.79 13.06 23.96
CA VAL A 47 2.87 11.70 24.49
C VAL A 47 3.15 10.75 23.35
N ARG A 48 4.13 9.86 23.52
CA ARG A 48 4.56 8.92 22.47
C ARG A 48 4.17 7.49 22.79
N PHE A 49 3.77 6.77 21.76
CA PHE A 49 3.38 5.36 21.85
C PHE A 49 4.13 4.57 20.78
N PRO A 50 5.40 4.20 21.04
CA PRO A 50 6.20 3.49 20.06
C PRO A 50 5.62 2.09 19.81
N PHE A 51 5.65 1.65 18.55
CA PHE A 51 5.24 0.31 18.17
C PHE A 51 6.31 -0.34 17.28
N THR A 52 6.56 -1.63 17.45
CA THR A 52 7.54 -2.35 16.63
C THR A 52 6.81 -3.19 15.60
N ILE A 53 7.23 -3.09 14.34
CA ILE A 53 6.70 -3.93 13.26
C ILE A 53 7.81 -4.73 12.59
N ASN A 54 7.46 -5.93 12.17
CA ASN A 54 8.28 -6.69 11.22
C ASN A 54 7.88 -6.25 9.82
N ARG A 55 8.67 -5.38 9.22
CA ARG A 55 8.38 -4.82 7.90
C ARG A 55 9.07 -5.67 6.84
N CYS A 56 8.29 -6.15 5.86
CA CYS A 56 8.86 -6.82 4.70
C CYS A 56 9.20 -5.79 3.63
N VAL A 57 10.50 -5.53 3.41
CA VAL A 57 10.98 -4.69 2.32
C VAL A 57 11.61 -5.57 1.27
N GLN A 58 11.17 -5.44 0.02
CA GLN A 58 11.79 -6.13 -1.10
C GLN A 58 12.74 -5.17 -1.80
N ALA A 59 14.03 -5.49 -1.75
CA ALA A 59 15.07 -4.67 -2.36
C ALA A 59 15.00 -4.72 -3.90
N THR A 60 14.64 -5.88 -4.44
CA THR A 60 14.56 -6.13 -5.88
C THR A 60 13.25 -6.80 -6.24
N ARG A 61 12.82 -6.57 -7.48
CA ARG A 61 11.65 -7.21 -8.07
C ARG A 61 11.95 -7.46 -9.54
N HIS A 62 11.70 -8.68 -9.98
CA HIS A 62 12.00 -9.07 -11.35
C HIS A 62 11.07 -10.19 -11.79
N LEU A 63 10.59 -10.10 -13.02
CA LEU A 63 9.80 -11.12 -13.68
C LEU A 63 10.12 -11.01 -15.17
N GLN A 64 10.46 -12.13 -15.79
CA GLN A 64 10.77 -12.21 -17.21
C GLN A 64 10.06 -13.39 -17.85
N ASN A 65 9.89 -13.32 -19.16
CA ASN A 65 9.51 -14.47 -19.97
C ASN A 65 10.73 -15.40 -20.12
N ASP A 66 10.58 -16.65 -19.69
CA ASP A 66 11.66 -17.65 -19.73
C ASP A 66 12.06 -18.06 -21.16
N VAL A 67 11.15 -17.92 -22.13
CA VAL A 67 11.42 -18.27 -23.54
C VAL A 67 12.10 -17.12 -24.28
N THR A 68 11.64 -15.89 -24.07
CA THR A 68 12.14 -14.72 -24.83
C THR A 68 13.18 -13.90 -24.08
N GLY A 69 13.36 -14.12 -22.78
CA GLY A 69 14.20 -13.30 -21.90
C GLY A 69 13.64 -11.89 -21.65
N ALA A 70 12.50 -11.52 -22.22
CA ALA A 70 11.96 -10.17 -22.13
C ALA A 70 11.44 -9.88 -20.70
N PRO A 71 11.80 -8.73 -20.10
CA PRO A 71 11.27 -8.34 -18.80
C PRO A 71 9.78 -7.98 -18.91
N ILE A 72 9.03 -8.30 -17.86
CA ILE A 72 7.65 -7.82 -17.70
C ILE A 72 7.71 -6.50 -16.92
N PRO A 73 7.27 -5.36 -17.50
CA PRO A 73 7.36 -4.05 -16.85
C PRO A 73 6.32 -3.86 -15.74
N ASP A 74 6.41 -2.73 -15.03
CA ASP A 74 5.42 -2.25 -14.05
C ASP A 74 5.13 -3.21 -12.88
N LEU A 75 6.14 -3.97 -12.48
CA LEU A 75 6.04 -4.86 -11.34
C LEU A 75 5.95 -4.06 -10.05
N GLY A 76 5.00 -4.41 -9.20
CA GLY A 76 4.88 -3.92 -7.82
C GLY A 76 4.65 -5.12 -6.91
N PRO A 77 5.56 -5.42 -5.98
CA PRO A 77 5.35 -6.57 -5.11
C PRO A 77 4.22 -6.30 -4.13
N VAL A 78 3.39 -7.32 -3.93
CA VAL A 78 2.38 -7.28 -2.89
C VAL A 78 3.08 -7.31 -1.54
N PRO A 79 2.82 -6.35 -0.62
CA PRO A 79 3.44 -6.35 0.69
C PRO A 79 3.25 -7.69 1.40
N TYR A 80 4.33 -8.20 2.02
CA TYR A 80 4.32 -9.46 2.77
C TYR A 80 3.96 -10.72 1.94
N SER A 81 4.16 -10.69 0.62
CA SER A 81 3.97 -11.85 -0.26
C SER A 81 5.00 -12.98 -0.07
N GLY A 82 6.04 -12.75 0.74
CA GLY A 82 7.22 -13.60 0.83
C GLY A 82 8.32 -13.14 -0.12
N ILE A 83 9.49 -13.78 -0.05
CA ILE A 83 10.65 -13.51 -0.90
C ILE A 83 11.03 -14.83 -1.57
N THR A 84 11.24 -14.81 -2.89
CA THR A 84 11.74 -16.00 -3.61
C THR A 84 13.19 -16.29 -3.19
N SER A 85 13.64 -17.52 -3.37
CA SER A 85 15.07 -17.84 -3.18
C SER A 85 15.96 -17.02 -4.11
N GLN A 86 17.27 -17.00 -3.86
CA GLN A 86 18.24 -16.35 -4.76
C GLN A 86 18.19 -16.91 -6.19
N ASN A 87 17.79 -18.17 -6.35
CA ASN A 87 17.61 -18.82 -7.66
C ASN A 87 16.27 -18.46 -8.33
N GLY A 88 15.43 -17.65 -7.67
CA GLY A 88 14.10 -17.32 -8.13
C GLY A 88 13.13 -18.51 -8.09
N VAL A 89 12.05 -18.39 -8.86
CA VAL A 89 11.07 -19.46 -9.11
C VAL A 89 10.72 -19.41 -10.59
N VAL A 90 10.81 -20.55 -11.27
CA VAL A 90 10.38 -20.72 -12.66
C VAL A 90 9.16 -21.64 -12.68
N GLY A 91 8.12 -21.25 -13.41
CA GLY A 91 6.90 -22.04 -13.49
C GLY A 91 5.95 -21.54 -14.57
N LYS A 92 5.12 -22.47 -15.07
CA LYS A 92 4.10 -22.13 -16.07
C LYS A 92 3.08 -21.17 -15.45
N LEU A 93 2.81 -20.07 -16.15
CA LEU A 93 1.72 -19.16 -15.80
C LEU A 93 0.37 -19.84 -16.06
N ARG A 94 -0.58 -19.68 -15.15
CA ARG A 94 -1.96 -20.12 -15.35
C ARG A 94 -2.93 -19.14 -14.70
N PHE A 95 -3.95 -18.75 -15.46
CA PHE A 95 -5.03 -17.94 -14.91
C PHE A 95 -5.75 -18.69 -13.80
N TYR A 96 -5.89 -18.02 -12.66
CA TYR A 96 -6.59 -18.56 -11.51
C TYR A 96 -8.10 -18.51 -11.74
N HIS A 97 -8.76 -19.66 -11.61
CA HIS A 97 -10.21 -19.79 -11.74
C HIS A 97 -10.89 -20.10 -10.40
N SER A 98 -10.38 -21.06 -9.64
CA SER A 98 -10.96 -21.47 -8.35
C SER A 98 -9.91 -22.11 -7.42
N LYS A 99 -10.19 -22.11 -6.11
CA LYS A 99 -9.31 -22.69 -5.08
C LYS A 99 -9.09 -24.19 -5.27
N LYS A 100 -10.08 -24.89 -5.85
CA LYS A 100 -10.10 -26.35 -6.00
C LYS A 100 -9.66 -26.81 -7.40
N ASP A 101 -9.03 -25.95 -8.21
CA ASP A 101 -8.52 -26.38 -9.52
C ASP A 101 -7.29 -27.31 -9.32
N PRO A 102 -7.40 -28.63 -9.56
CA PRO A 102 -6.29 -29.56 -9.35
C PRO A 102 -5.13 -29.28 -10.32
N LYS A 103 -5.40 -28.59 -11.45
CA LYS A 103 -4.39 -28.20 -12.43
C LYS A 103 -3.56 -27.01 -11.97
N MET A 104 -3.83 -26.37 -10.83
CA MET A 104 -3.02 -25.25 -10.32
C MET A 104 -1.75 -25.67 -9.59
N LYS A 105 -1.65 -26.92 -9.14
CA LYS A 105 -0.47 -27.39 -8.37
C LYS A 105 0.83 -27.18 -9.16
N GLY A 106 1.82 -26.55 -8.52
CA GLY A 106 3.15 -26.29 -9.09
C GLY A 106 3.21 -25.20 -10.16
N LYS A 107 2.15 -24.40 -10.35
CA LYS A 107 2.10 -23.30 -11.32
C LYS A 107 2.12 -21.93 -10.64
N ILE A 108 2.50 -20.90 -11.39
CA ILE A 108 2.42 -19.51 -10.95
C ILE A 108 1.02 -18.99 -11.32
N ALA A 109 0.25 -18.61 -10.30
CA ALA A 109 -1.12 -18.14 -10.47
C ALA A 109 -1.17 -16.71 -10.99
N VAL A 110 -1.93 -16.49 -12.07
CA VAL A 110 -2.24 -15.16 -12.59
C VAL A 110 -3.66 -14.81 -12.19
N ILE A 111 -3.80 -13.78 -11.35
CA ILE A 111 -5.09 -13.33 -10.85
C ILE A 111 -5.41 -11.99 -11.50
N LYS A 112 -6.51 -11.95 -12.26
CA LYS A 112 -7.05 -10.68 -12.76
C LYS A 112 -7.73 -9.96 -11.60
N VAL A 113 -7.19 -8.80 -11.24
CA VAL A 113 -7.79 -7.89 -10.26
C VAL A 113 -8.45 -6.78 -11.05
N THR A 114 -9.77 -6.65 -10.90
CA THR A 114 -10.53 -5.58 -11.53
C THR A 114 -10.60 -4.39 -10.57
N ASN A 115 -10.16 -3.21 -11.01
CA ASN A 115 -10.37 -1.98 -10.27
C ASN A 115 -11.80 -1.48 -10.48
N PHE A 116 -12.66 -1.76 -9.50
CA PHE A 116 -14.04 -1.29 -9.52
C PHE A 116 -14.09 0.22 -9.24
N SER A 117 -14.90 0.93 -10.02
CA SER A 117 -15.35 2.28 -9.69
C SER A 117 -16.67 2.15 -8.95
N LEU A 118 -16.75 2.65 -7.73
CA LEU A 118 -17.95 2.61 -6.92
C LEU A 118 -18.47 4.03 -6.67
N PRO A 119 -19.79 4.22 -6.55
CA PRO A 119 -20.33 5.47 -6.05
C PRO A 119 -19.69 5.84 -4.71
N THR A 120 -19.22 7.08 -4.57
CA THR A 120 -18.42 7.52 -3.43
C THR A 120 -19.14 7.34 -2.08
N PHE A 121 -20.48 7.46 -2.07
CA PHE A 121 -21.29 7.26 -0.88
C PHE A 121 -21.27 5.82 -0.34
N LEU A 122 -20.93 4.80 -1.15
CA LEU A 122 -20.75 3.43 -0.68
C LEU A 122 -19.43 3.22 0.06
N LEU A 123 -18.46 4.10 -0.15
CA LEU A 123 -17.11 4.01 0.42
C LEU A 123 -16.92 4.94 1.61
N MET A 124 -17.63 6.06 1.63
CA MET A 124 -17.45 7.11 2.62
C MET A 124 -18.79 7.57 3.19
N HIS A 125 -18.97 7.36 4.50
CA HIS A 125 -20.15 7.83 5.24
C HIS A 125 -20.13 9.33 5.55
N LYS A 126 -18.93 9.91 5.66
CA LYS A 126 -18.71 11.34 5.85
C LYS A 126 -17.61 11.78 4.91
N ILE A 127 -17.90 12.80 4.11
CA ILE A 127 -16.93 13.40 3.21
C ILE A 127 -16.88 14.87 3.58
N ALA A 128 -15.73 15.31 4.07
CA ALA A 128 -15.48 16.74 4.20
C ALA A 128 -15.25 17.30 2.81
N GLN A 129 -16.05 18.30 2.43
CA GLN A 129 -15.91 19.02 1.18
C GLN A 129 -15.25 20.35 1.49
N TYR A 130 -14.09 20.60 0.89
CA TYR A 130 -13.44 21.90 1.00
C TYR A 130 -12.76 22.30 -0.32
N PRO A 131 -12.93 23.56 -0.78
CA PRO A 131 -13.89 24.57 -0.28
C PRO A 131 -15.33 24.06 -0.34
N ASP A 132 -16.28 24.73 0.35
CA ASP A 132 -17.67 24.25 0.50
C ASP A 132 -18.39 23.99 -0.84
N ASN A 133 -17.89 24.54 -1.94
CA ASN A 133 -18.40 24.34 -3.31
C ASN A 133 -17.59 23.34 -4.16
N ALA A 134 -16.62 22.62 -3.56
CA ALA A 134 -15.78 21.67 -4.28
C ALA A 134 -16.59 20.47 -4.78
N ARG A 135 -16.62 20.26 -6.11
CA ARG A 135 -17.31 19.11 -6.69
C ARG A 135 -16.51 17.83 -6.42
N LEU A 136 -17.02 17.03 -5.49
CA LEU A 136 -16.50 15.69 -5.23
C LEU A 136 -16.84 14.76 -6.40
N ALA A 137 -15.91 13.86 -6.73
CA ALA A 137 -16.17 12.85 -7.74
C ALA A 137 -17.32 11.94 -7.29
N PHE A 138 -18.32 11.74 -8.15
CA PHE A 138 -19.45 10.84 -7.88
C PHE A 138 -18.99 9.38 -7.75
N SER A 139 -17.95 9.01 -8.50
CA SER A 139 -17.37 7.66 -8.47
C SER A 139 -15.91 7.70 -8.06
N MET A 140 -15.51 6.76 -7.21
CA MET A 140 -14.14 6.60 -6.73
C MET A 140 -13.65 5.18 -7.01
N ARG A 141 -12.39 5.08 -7.47
CA ARG A 141 -11.66 3.82 -7.52
C ARG A 141 -10.94 3.63 -6.21
N HIS A 142 -11.24 2.53 -5.51
CA HIS A 142 -10.62 2.25 -4.23
C HIS A 142 -9.79 0.96 -4.29
N PRO A 143 -8.45 1.03 -4.20
CA PRO A 143 -7.58 -0.14 -4.38
C PRO A 143 -7.85 -1.23 -3.32
N LEU A 144 -8.29 -0.87 -2.11
CA LEU A 144 -8.63 -1.87 -1.09
C LEU A 144 -9.86 -2.72 -1.46
N VAL A 145 -10.83 -2.22 -2.23
CA VAL A 145 -11.99 -3.03 -2.62
C VAL A 145 -11.54 -4.17 -3.53
N ALA A 146 -10.73 -3.84 -4.54
CA ALA A 146 -10.17 -4.81 -5.45
C ALA A 146 -9.23 -5.78 -4.73
N ALA A 147 -8.42 -5.29 -3.78
CA ALA A 147 -7.55 -6.11 -2.95
C ALA A 147 -8.33 -7.07 -2.04
N THR A 148 -9.35 -6.63 -1.31
CA THR A 148 -10.17 -7.47 -0.43
C THR A 148 -10.84 -8.59 -1.21
N LEU A 149 -11.43 -8.30 -2.37
CA LEU A 149 -12.04 -9.30 -3.25
C LEU A 149 -11.01 -10.28 -3.85
N ALA A 150 -9.74 -9.90 -3.91
CA ALA A 150 -8.65 -10.76 -4.35
C ALA A 150 -8.01 -11.57 -3.20
N VAL A 151 -8.02 -11.05 -1.96
CA VAL A 151 -7.44 -11.71 -0.77
C VAL A 151 -8.21 -12.98 -0.44
N ASP A 152 -9.54 -13.00 -0.61
CA ASP A 152 -10.34 -14.22 -0.47
C ASP A 152 -9.89 -15.35 -1.39
N LYS A 153 -9.19 -15.02 -2.49
CA LYS A 153 -8.65 -15.99 -3.45
C LYS A 153 -7.26 -16.51 -3.08
N ASN A 154 -6.55 -15.89 -2.13
CA ASN A 154 -5.10 -16.05 -1.91
C ASN A 154 -4.68 -16.73 -0.58
N GLN A 155 -5.59 -17.41 0.12
CA GLN A 155 -5.21 -18.19 1.31
C GLN A 155 -4.57 -19.54 0.96
N SER A 156 -3.37 -19.54 0.36
CA SER A 156 -2.58 -20.76 0.18
C SER A 156 -1.12 -20.45 -0.09
N GLY A 157 -0.29 -20.62 0.93
CA GLY A 157 1.17 -20.64 0.81
C GLY A 157 1.84 -20.51 2.17
N GLN A 158 2.71 -21.47 2.53
CA GLN A 158 3.63 -21.30 3.65
C GLN A 158 4.49 -20.07 3.35
N ARG A 159 4.22 -18.97 4.06
CA ARG A 159 4.95 -17.71 3.91
C ARG A 159 6.31 -17.89 4.59
N GLN A 160 7.40 -17.90 3.82
CA GLN A 160 8.70 -17.57 4.39
C GLN A 160 8.58 -16.17 4.99
N ARG A 161 8.77 -16.07 6.33
CA ARG A 161 8.65 -14.80 7.05
C ARG A 161 9.79 -13.90 6.61
N CYS A 162 9.46 -12.68 6.21
CA CYS A 162 10.48 -11.65 6.05
C CYS A 162 11.08 -11.38 7.44
N SER A 163 12.40 -11.52 7.57
CA SER A 163 13.15 -11.20 8.79
C SER A 163 13.68 -9.77 8.70
N GLY A 164 13.26 -8.93 9.65
CA GLY A 164 13.64 -7.52 9.73
C GLY A 164 12.73 -6.80 10.70
N SER A 165 13.22 -6.55 11.91
CA SER A 165 12.51 -5.75 12.92
C SER A 165 12.87 -4.29 12.72
N TYR A 166 11.86 -3.47 12.43
CA TYR A 166 12.04 -2.03 12.29
C TYR A 166 11.25 -1.32 13.38
N PRO A 167 11.86 -0.37 14.11
CA PRO A 167 11.09 0.46 15.01
C PRO A 167 10.15 1.34 14.18
N ALA A 168 8.83 1.20 14.36
CA ALA A 168 7.90 2.22 13.93
C ALA A 168 7.85 3.27 15.04
N VAL A 169 8.67 4.29 14.89
CA VAL A 169 8.85 5.35 15.88
C VAL A 169 7.69 6.33 15.76
N ALA A 170 6.51 5.99 16.31
CA ALA A 170 5.38 6.91 16.50
C ALA A 170 5.64 7.84 17.69
#